data_AF-A0A2V9I0Z6-F1
#
_entry.id   AF-A0A2V9I0Z6-F1
#
_cell.length_a   1.000
_cell.length_b   1.000
_cell.length_c   1.000
_cell.angle_alpha   90.00
_cell.angle_beta   90.00
_cell.angle_gamma   90.00
#
_symmetry.space_group_name_H-M   'P 1'
#
loop_
_entity.id
_entity.type
_entity.pdbx_description
1 polymer ?
#
loop_
_entity_poly.entity_id
_entity_poly.type
_entity_poly.pdbx_seq_one_letter_code
_entity_poly.pdbx_strand_id
1 'polypeptide(L)' 'MTALAGWENFYVIVGSSAGALIGLQFVVITLLANTPIARDQGQAGAAFGRPTIVHFPAVLLLAGVESAPWRGFR' A
#
# COMPACT_ATOMS: atom_id res chain seq x y z
N MET A 1 19.60 24.99 -5.14
CA MET A 1 18.27 24.46 -5.48
C MET A 1 18.20 23.02 -4.99
N THR A 2 17.73 22.78 -3.77
CA THR A 2 17.49 21.40 -3.30
C THR A 2 16.19 21.40 -2.51
N ALA A 3 15.10 21.75 -3.19
CA ALA A 3 13.76 21.83 -2.60
C ALA A 3 13.29 20.49 -1.98
N LEU A 4 13.96 19.38 -2.30
CA LEU A 4 13.66 18.02 -1.84
C LEU A 4 14.76 17.39 -0.97
N ALA A 5 15.79 18.14 -0.55
CA ALA A 5 16.81 17.59 0.34
C ALA A 5 16.17 17.03 1.62
N GLY A 6 16.41 15.75 1.92
CA GLY A 6 15.83 15.04 3.08
C GLY A 6 14.54 14.28 2.81
N TRP A 7 13.96 14.35 1.60
CA TRP A 7 12.75 13.59 1.24
C TRP A 7 13.04 12.18 0.68
N GLU A 8 14.30 11.79 0.49
CA GLU A 8 14.68 10.50 -0.11
C GLU A 8 14.05 9.31 0.62
N ASN A 9 14.12 9.28 1.95
CA ASN A 9 13.52 8.21 2.73
C ASN A 9 12.00 8.14 2.56
N PHE A 10 11.32 9.29 2.54
CA PHE A 10 9.89 9.36 2.29
C PHE A 10 9.54 8.74 0.93
N TYR A 11 10.21 9.17 -0.15
CA TYR A 11 9.93 8.68 -1.49
C TYR A 11 10.23 7.20 -1.67
N VAL A 12 11.33 6.71 -1.08
CA VAL A 12 11.70 5.29 -1.17
C VAL A 12 10.69 4.42 -0.42
N ILE A 13 10.33 4.79 0.81
CA ILE A 13 9.38 4.02 1.64
C ILE A 13 8.00 4.01 1.00
N VAL A 14 7.48 5.18 0.63
CA VAL A 14 6.12 5.30 0.06
C VAL A 14 6.06 4.68 -1.33
N GLY A 15 7.01 5.00 -2.21
CA GLY A 15 7.01 4.54 -3.60
C GLY A 15 7.17 3.02 -3.73
N SER A 16 8.20 2.45 -3.07
CA SER A 16 8.45 1.01 -3.15
C SER A 16 7.31 0.19 -2.55
N SER A 17 6.83 0.58 -1.38
CA SER A 17 5.76 -0.14 -0.66
C SER A 17 4.42 -0.02 -1.37
N ALA A 18 4.05 1.16 -1.88
CA ALA A 18 2.82 1.35 -2.64
C ALA A 18 2.84 0.57 -3.95
N GLY A 19 3.98 0.61 -4.68
CA GLY A 19 4.15 -0.17 -5.90
C GLY A 19 4.05 -1.69 -5.64
N ALA A 20 4.71 -2.17 -4.59
CA ALA A 20 4.63 -3.58 -4.18
C ALA A 20 3.20 -3.99 -3.81
N LEU A 21 2.46 -3.15 -3.08
CA LEU A 21 1.07 -3.41 -2.70
C LEU A 21 0.16 -3.48 -3.92
N ILE A 22 0.26 -2.53 -4.85
CA ILE A 22 -0.53 -2.52 -6.09
C ILE A 22 -0.21 -3.76 -6.93
N GLY A 23 1.07 -4.12 -7.07
CA GLY A 23 1.50 -5.33 -7.76
C GLY A 23 0.94 -6.61 -7.12
N LEU A 24 0.98 -6.70 -5.79
CA LEU A 24 0.41 -7.82 -5.05
C LEU A 24 -1.10 -7.92 -5.28
N GLN A 25 -1.84 -6.82 -5.20
CA GLN A 25 -3.30 -6.84 -5.39
C GLN A 25 -3.67 -7.26 -6.81
N PHE A 26 -2.92 -6.83 -7.82
CA PHE A 26 -3.08 -7.31 -9.20
C PHE A 26 -2.89 -8.83 -9.31
N VAL A 27 -1.81 -9.36 -8.72
CA VAL A 27 -1.53 -10.81 -8.72
C VAL A 27 -2.63 -11.59 -7.99
N VAL A 28 -3.09 -11.12 -6.82
CA VAL A 28 -4.15 -11.78 -6.06
C VAL A 28 -5.45 -11.85 -6.87
N ILE A 29 -5.87 -10.75 -7.51
CA ILE A 29 -7.10 -10.70 -8.30
C ILE A 29 -7.00 -11.63 -9.51
N THR A 30 -5.86 -11.63 -10.22
CA THR A 30 -5.66 -12.49 -11.39
C THR A 30 -5.65 -13.97 -11.03
N LEU A 31 -5.01 -14.37 -9.92
CA LEU A 31 -5.06 -15.74 -9.41
C LEU A 31 -6.48 -16.14 -8.97
N LEU A 32 -7.20 -15.24 -8.30
CA LEU A 32 -8.55 -15.50 -7.84
C LEU A 32 -9.53 -15.67 -9.01
N ALA A 33 -9.39 -14.85 -10.05
CA ALA A 33 -10.19 -14.95 -11.28
C ALA A 33 -9.98 -16.29 -12.01
N ASN A 34 -8.79 -16.87 -11.91
CA ASN A 34 -8.45 -18.14 -12.55
C ASN A 34 -8.72 -19.38 -11.66
N THR A 35 -9.14 -19.18 -10.40
CA THR A 35 -9.40 -20.28 -9.46
C THR A 35 -10.88 -20.69 -9.52
N PRO A 36 -11.22 -21.95 -9.88
CA PRO A 36 -12.60 -22.40 -10.09
C PRO A 36 -13.53 -22.33 -8.86
N ILE A 37 -12.97 -22.12 -7.66
CA ILE A 37 -13.69 -22.08 -6.38
C ILE A 37 -14.35 -20.70 -6.13
N ALA A 38 -13.95 -19.64 -6.85
CA ALA A 38 -14.39 -18.26 -6.59
C ALA A 38 -15.72 -17.86 -7.27
N ARG A 39 -16.66 -18.80 -7.47
CA ARG A 39 -18.01 -18.47 -7.97
C ARG A 39 -18.91 -17.81 -6.92
N ASP A 40 -18.49 -17.84 -5.64
CA ASP A 40 -19.11 -17.02 -4.59
C ASP A 40 -18.46 -15.62 -4.57
N GLN A 41 -18.96 -14.73 -5.44
CA GLN A 41 -18.53 -13.33 -5.50
C GLN A 41 -18.71 -12.59 -4.15
N GLY A 42 -19.53 -13.11 -3.25
CA GLY A 42 -19.69 -12.62 -1.88
C GLY A 42 -18.45 -12.81 -1.00
N GLN A 43 -17.68 -13.89 -1.18
CA GLN A 43 -16.53 -14.21 -0.34
C GLN A 43 -15.26 -13.43 -0.69
N ALA A 44 -15.07 -13.09 -1.96
CA ALA A 44 -13.98 -12.20 -2.37
C ALA A 44 -14.18 -10.80 -1.75
N GLY A 45 -15.36 -10.20 -1.94
CA GLY A 45 -15.70 -8.90 -1.32
C GLY A 45 -15.64 -8.93 0.22
N ALA A 46 -16.09 -10.02 0.84
CA ALA A 46 -15.99 -10.20 2.29
C ALA A 46 -14.54 -10.39 2.78
N ALA A 47 -13.64 -10.99 1.97
CA ALA A 47 -12.22 -11.12 2.29
C ALA A 47 -11.46 -9.79 2.13
N PHE A 48 -11.82 -8.97 1.13
CA PHE A 48 -11.32 -7.60 0.98
C PHE A 48 -11.95 -6.61 1.99
N GLY A 49 -13.11 -6.93 2.55
CA GLY A 49 -13.75 -6.19 3.64
C GLY A 49 -13.24 -6.54 5.04
N ARG A 50 -12.33 -7.52 5.19
CA ARG A 50 -11.74 -7.85 6.49
C ARG A 50 -10.85 -6.69 6.95
N PRO A 51 -10.97 -6.21 8.21
CA PRO A 51 -10.21 -5.08 8.73
C PRO A 51 -8.68 -5.30 8.65
N THR A 52 -8.21 -6.52 8.45
CA THR A 52 -6.79 -6.83 8.21
C THR A 52 -6.23 -6.18 6.95
N ILE A 53 -7.02 -5.95 5.89
CA ILE A 53 -6.47 -5.44 4.64
C ILE A 53 -5.97 -3.99 4.74
N VAL A 54 -6.55 -3.22 5.66
CA VAL A 54 -6.16 -1.82 5.89
C VAL A 54 -4.96 -1.66 6.83
N HIS A 55 -4.48 -2.74 7.47
CA HIS A 55 -3.35 -2.65 8.41
C HIS A 55 -2.06 -2.24 7.72
N PHE A 56 -1.74 -2.83 6.58
CA PHE A 56 -0.51 -2.48 5.84
C PHE A 56 -0.54 -1.03 5.31
N PRO A 57 -1.60 -0.57 4.61
CA PRO A 57 -1.73 0.84 4.23
C PRO A 57 -1.66 1.81 5.42
N ALA A 58 -2.26 1.45 6.57
CA ALA A 58 -2.24 2.28 7.77
C ALA A 58 -0.82 2.44 8.33
N VAL A 59 -0.06 1.36 8.46
CA VAL A 59 1.33 1.41 8.92
C VAL A 59 2.22 2.13 7.89
N LEU A 60 1.97 1.95 6.59
CA LEU A 60 2.68 2.66 5.55
C LEU A 60 2.43 4.18 5.61
N LEU A 61 1.19 4.60 5.86
CA LEU A 61 0.85 6.00 6.07
C LEU A 61 1.60 6.59 7.27
N LEU A 62 1.62 5.87 8.41
CA LEU A 62 2.36 6.29 9.60
C LEU A 62 3.86 6.41 9.31
N ALA A 63 4.45 5.43 8.63
CA ALA A 63 5.87 5.45 8.25
C ALA A 63 6.19 6.62 7.29
N GLY A 64 5.28 6.92 6.35
CA GLY A 64 5.39 8.09 5.47
C GLY A 64 5.32 9.40 6.23
N VAL A 65 4.37 9.53 7.17
CA VAL A 65 4.25 10.73 8.02
C VAL A 65 5.54 10.95 8.82
N GLU A 66 6.08 9.93 9.48
CA GLU A 66 7.33 10.08 10.25
C GLU A 66 8.57 10.38 9.38
N SER A 67 8.61 9.86 8.15
CA SER A 67 9.74 10.04 7.24
C SER A 67 9.77 11.39 6.53
N ALA A 68 8.67 12.15 6.59
CA ALA A 68 8.63 13.48 5.99
C ALA A 68 9.52 14.46 6.79
N PRO A 69 10.39 15.25 6.14
CA PRO A 69 11.26 16.20 6.81
C PRO A 69 10.46 17.45 7.25
N TRP A 70 9.62 17.31 8.27
CA TRP A 70 8.79 18.39 8.83
C TRP A 70 9.58 19.62 9.30
N ARG A 71 10.86 19.42 9.66
CA ARG A 71 11.77 20.48 10.10
C ARG A 71 12.27 21.37 8.97
N GLY A 72 12.13 20.95 7.71
CA GLY A 72 12.46 21.77 6.54
C GLY A 72 11.37 22.80 6.17
N PHE A 73 10.19 22.73 6.81
CA PHE A 73 9.08 23.67 6.62
C PHE A 73 9.14 24.90 7.53
N ARG A 74 10.17 25.06 8.37
CA ARG A 74 10.34 26.17 9.32
C ARG A 74 11.49 27.09 8.94
#